data_AF-A0A3A4W915-F1
#
_entry.id   AF-A0A3A4W915-F1
#
_cell.length_a   1.000
_cell.length_b   1.000
_cell.length_c   1.000
_cell.angle_alpha   90.00
_cell.angle_beta   90.00
_cell.angle_gamma   90.00
#
_symmetry.space_group_name_H-M   'P 1'
#
loop_
_entity.id
_entity.type
_entity.pdbx_description
1 polymer ?
#
loop_
_entity_poly.entity_id
_entity_poly.type
_entity_poly.pdbx_seq_one_letter_code
_entity_poly.pdbx_strand_id
1 'polypeptide(L)' 'MSELAVETIYRQISKLKDNEKKVLLTKLITEISLSGKVQQNLNIYDLKGVGKEVWNNIDAQEYVNSERASWE' A
#
# COMPACT_ATOMS: atom_id res chain seq x y z
N MET A 1 -20.64 -17.61 8.95
CA MET A 1 -21.09 -16.37 9.64
C MET A 1 -22.55 -16.16 9.27
N SER A 2 -23.46 -16.04 10.25
CA SER A 2 -24.87 -15.78 9.97
C SER A 2 -25.10 -14.30 9.64
N GLU A 3 -26.13 -13.98 8.86
CA GLU A 3 -26.50 -12.61 8.46
C GLU A 3 -26.69 -11.68 9.67
N LEU A 4 -27.25 -12.23 10.77
CA LEU A 4 -27.39 -11.56 12.07
C LEU A 4 -26.05 -11.11 12.69
N ALA A 5 -24.96 -11.83 12.42
CA ALA A 5 -23.64 -11.48 12.92
C ALA A 5 -23.08 -10.24 12.21
N VAL A 6 -23.30 -10.12 10.89
CA VAL A 6 -22.82 -8.98 10.10
C VAL A 6 -23.54 -7.70 10.51
N GLU A 7 -24.86 -7.77 10.71
CA GLU A 7 -25.66 -6.61 11.12
C GLU A 7 -25.29 -6.12 12.54
N THR A 8 -24.96 -7.05 13.44
CA THR A 8 -24.49 -6.72 14.78
C THR A 8 -23.14 -5.99 14.75
N ILE A 9 -22.20 -6.47 13.93
CA ILE A 9 -20.89 -5.85 13.73
C ILE A 9 -21.04 -4.44 13.12
N TYR A 10 -21.89 -4.28 12.11
CA TYR A 10 -22.17 -2.98 11.52
C TYR A 10 -22.67 -1.99 12.56
N ARG A 11 -23.64 -2.39 13.39
CA ARG A 11 -24.19 -1.53 14.46
C ARG A 11 -23.13 -1.09 15.48
N GLN A 12 -22.15 -1.94 15.77
CA GLN A 12 -21.03 -1.59 16.65
C GLN A 12 -20.09 -0.58 15.98
N ILE A 13 -19.76 -0.79 14.70
CA ILE A 13 -18.91 0.14 13.93
C ILE A 13 -19.60 1.49 13.74
N SER A 14 -20.92 1.54 13.56
CA SER A 14 -21.66 2.81 13.40
C SER A 14 -21.55 3.72 14.62
N LYS A 15 -21.36 3.17 15.82
CA LYS A 15 -21.23 3.94 17.08
C LYS A 15 -19.86 4.59 17.28
N LEU A 16 -18.86 4.21 16.48
CA LEU A 16 -17.52 4.78 16.56
C LEU A 16 -17.47 6.20 16.00
N LYS A 17 -16.45 6.95 16.40
CA LYS A 17 -16.16 8.26 15.82
C LYS A 17 -15.63 8.09 14.39
N ASP A 18 -15.74 9.14 13.58
CA ASP A 18 -15.38 9.06 12.16
C ASP A 18 -13.90 8.76 11.93
N ASN A 19 -13.00 9.17 12.84
CA ASN A 19 -11.58 8.82 12.77
C ASN A 19 -11.35 7.32 13.04
N GLU A 20 -12.04 6.74 14.02
CA GLU A 20 -11.96 5.32 14.38
C GLU A 20 -12.51 4.44 13.26
N LYS A 21 -13.61 4.87 12.62
CA LYS A 21 -14.16 4.22 11.42
C LYS A 21 -13.15 4.18 10.27
N LYS A 22 -12.45 5.29 10.02
CA LYS A 22 -11.41 5.36 8.98
C LYS A 22 -10.24 4.43 9.29
N VAL A 23 -9.77 4.39 10.53
CA VAL A 23 -8.68 3.49 10.96
C VAL A 23 -9.07 2.02 10.74
N LEU A 24 -10.28 1.64 11.14
CA LEU A 24 -10.78 0.29 10.93
C LEU A 24 -10.93 -0.07 9.46
N LEU A 25 -11.46 0.85 8.64
CA LEU A 25 -11.58 0.65 7.20
C LEU A 25 -10.21 0.43 6.56
N THR A 26 -9.21 1.24 6.90
CA THR A 26 -7.83 1.07 6.41
C THR A 26 -7.25 -0.28 6.83
N LYS A 27 -7.47 -0.70 8.08
CA LYS A 27 -6.99 -1.99 8.57
C LYS A 27 -7.63 -3.16 7.83
N LEU A 28 -8.95 -3.11 7.62
CA LEU A 28 -9.69 -4.13 6.87
C LEU A 28 -9.25 -4.18 5.41
N ILE A 29 -9.10 -3.03 4.75
CA ILE A 29 -8.59 -2.96 3.37
C ILE A 29 -7.19 -3.57 3.30
N THR A 30 -6.32 -3.29 4.28
CA THR A 30 -4.97 -3.84 4.33
C THR A 30 -4.99 -5.36 4.51
N GLU A 31 -5.80 -5.88 5.44
CA GLU A 31 -5.95 -7.33 5.67
C GLU A 31 -6.55 -8.05 4.44
N ILE A 32 -7.53 -7.45 3.76
CA ILE A 32 -8.10 -7.98 2.51
C ILE A 32 -7.05 -7.96 1.39
N SER A 33 -6.29 -6.88 1.28
CA SER A 33 -5.22 -6.76 0.28
C SER A 33 -4.07 -7.74 0.52
N LEU A 34 -3.78 -8.07 1.79
CA LEU A 34 -2.77 -9.05 2.17
C LEU A 34 -3.26 -10.50 2.01
N SER A 35 -4.55 -10.76 2.26
CA SER A 35 -5.16 -12.09 2.10
C SER A 35 -5.48 -12.44 0.65
N GLY A 36 -5.76 -11.43 -0.19
CA GLY A 36 -5.90 -11.58 -1.65
C GLY A 36 -4.57 -11.74 -2.39
N LYS A 37 -3.44 -11.38 -1.75
CA LYS A 37 -2.13 -11.84 -2.18
C LYS A 37 -1.98 -13.31 -1.78
N VAL A 38 -2.55 -14.19 -2.61
CA VAL A 38 -1.88 -15.46 -2.94
C VAL A 38 -0.41 -15.13 -3.00
N GLN A 39 0.44 -15.94 -2.37
CA GLN A 39 1.89 -15.86 -2.40
C GLN A 39 2.34 -15.71 -3.87
N GLN A 40 2.27 -14.50 -4.40
CA GLN A 40 2.72 -14.18 -5.73
C GLN A 40 4.20 -14.39 -5.59
N ASN A 41 4.70 -15.36 -6.33
CA ASN A 41 6.11 -15.66 -6.37
C ASN A 41 6.77 -14.42 -6.97
N LEU A 42 7.07 -13.44 -6.12
CA LEU A 42 7.53 -12.12 -6.52
C LEU A 42 8.82 -12.33 -7.27
N ASN A 43 8.79 -12.05 -8.56
CA ASN A 43 9.95 -12.16 -9.41
C ASN A 43 10.63 -10.79 -9.46
N ILE A 44 11.95 -10.76 -9.42
CA ILE A 44 12.71 -9.52 -9.61
C ILE A 44 12.36 -8.82 -10.93
N TYR A 45 11.90 -9.57 -11.95
CA TYR A 45 11.41 -9.01 -13.21
C TYR A 45 10.08 -8.25 -13.09
N ASP A 46 9.31 -8.43 -12.02
CA ASP A 46 8.08 -7.67 -11.77
C ASP A 46 8.37 -6.19 -11.47
N LEU A 47 9.62 -5.87 -11.08
CA LEU A 47 10.08 -4.49 -10.90
C LEU A 47 10.46 -3.80 -12.21
N LYS A 48 10.47 -4.52 -13.34
CA LYS A 48 10.87 -3.96 -14.63
C LYS A 48 9.90 -2.85 -15.04
N GLY A 49 10.41 -1.62 -15.12
CA GLY A 49 9.65 -0.46 -15.58
C GLY A 49 8.92 0.30 -14.46
N VAL A 50 8.92 -0.19 -13.22
CA VAL A 50 8.29 0.49 -12.06
C VAL A 50 8.92 1.88 -11.81
N GLY A 51 10.18 2.08 -12.17
CA GLY A 51 10.86 3.38 -12.06
C GLY A 51 10.69 4.31 -13.27
N LYS A 52 10.12 3.87 -14.40
CA LYS A 52 10.18 4.63 -15.66
C LYS A 52 9.60 6.04 -15.53
N GLU A 53 8.45 6.17 -14.86
CA GLU A 53 7.76 7.45 -14.68
C GLU A 53 8.49 8.35 -13.67
N VAL A 54 9.13 7.75 -12.66
CA VAL A 54 9.91 8.46 -11.64
C VAL A 54 11.18 9.07 -12.23
N TRP A 55 11.85 8.32 -13.11
CA TRP A 55 13.06 8.77 -13.82
C TRP A 55 12.76 9.62 -15.06
N ASN A 56 11.48 9.91 -15.33
CA ASN A 56 11.10 10.69 -16.50
C ASN A 56 11.55 12.15 -16.32
N ASN A 57 12.34 12.65 -17.27
CA ASN A 57 12.98 13.97 -17.23
C ASN A 57 14.07 14.14 -16.15
N ILE A 58 14.58 13.06 -15.58
CA ILE A 58 15.77 13.09 -14.71
C ILE A 58 16.98 12.63 -15.54
N ASP A 59 18.04 13.44 -15.59
CA ASP A 59 19.33 12.98 -16.10
C ASP A 59 19.95 12.03 -15.06
N ALA A 60 19.97 10.74 -15.39
CA ALA A 60 20.47 9.72 -14.48
C ALA A 60 21.95 9.89 -14.15
N GLN A 61 22.74 10.41 -15.10
CA GLN A 61 24.17 10.59 -14.91
C GLN A 61 24.46 11.79 -13.99
N GLU A 62 23.72 12.88 -14.17
CA GLU A 62 23.81 14.06 -13.28
C GLU A 62 23.39 13.70 -11.85
N TYR A 63 22.28 12.98 -11.68
CA TYR A 63 21.80 12.53 -10.37
C TYR A 63 22.83 11.64 -9.65
N VAL A 64 23.45 10.68 -10.35
CA VAL A 64 24.50 9.84 -9.75
C VAL A 64 25.73 10.66 -9.38
N ASN A 65 26.08 11.66 -10.18
CA ASN A 65 27.21 12.53 -9.88
C ASN A 65 26.96 13.39 -8.63
N SER A 66 25.75 13.94 -8.46
CA SER A 66 25.39 14.71 -7.26
C SER A 66 25.39 13.85 -6.00
N GLU A 67 24.85 12.63 -6.07
CA GLU A 67 24.85 11.70 -4.94
C GLU A 67 26.29 11.34 -4.54
N ARG A 68 27.17 11.05 -5.50
CA ARG A 68 28.60 10.77 -5.20
C ARG A 68 29.32 11.96 -4.58
N ALA A 69 29.09 13.15 -5.09
CA ALA A 69 29.69 14.36 -4.55
C ALA A 69 29.23 14.65 -3.12
N SER A 70 28.06 14.17 -2.71
CA SER A 70 27.55 14.34 -1.34
C SER A 70 28.19 13.39 -0.31
N TRP A 71 28.98 12.41 -0.75
CA TRP A 71 29.67 11.44 0.11
C TRP A 71 31.14 11.81 0.38
N GLU A 72 31.64 12.86 -0.29
CA GLU A 72 32.95 13.49 -0.07
C GLU A 72 32.83 14.67 0.91
#